data_AF-A0A7J9WX51-F1
#
_entry.id   AF-A0A7J9WX51-F1
#
_cell.length_a   1.000
_cell.length_b   1.000
_cell.length_c   1.000
_cell.angle_alpha   90.00
_cell.angle_beta   90.00
_cell.angle_gamma   90.00
#
_symmetry.space_group_name_H-M   'P 1'
#
loop_
_entity.id
_entity.type
_entity.pdbx_description
1 polymer ?
#
loop_
_entity_poly.entity_id
_entity_poly.type
_entity_poly.pdbx_seq_one_letter_code
_entity_poly.pdbx_strand_id
1 'polypeptide(L)'
;MVEGLGQAAAGLENSRTAPTSPFVAGFAFFDLAGLKPERAPKTGTEHPPPWCPVFHRHQTRVAPEPTRDPIRPKRPGRSKEKENKTGTMRRFCVMAHLARAQAGRLLLCFGLTAALLVACDDGNPPEDGAAGDPQPTASASDSRIIGLVGTLSGPLAWRGEDAFEGADVSVGDLNRRLDGEEIPFELVSLDDEGDPDHAVQLIEQLAESPRTVGIVYAGPPEALPRAEGALAAAGIPAILCYGDLYGARQLSAHVFQLSPSYLWQGRTLGRYIAADRGYRTVGVMAEDSPDGSTAISALRQEARRAGLRLRRTVAYDPAADDFRGDLRVLRKAQVEALVVHGGPTVVASILSDLRSMGVDYRGTADARVASAPRRQRRRRSGTGYWRPQVMALDLAISDKTDQLIPLGMVASDTYARGVHYLPIPSFERFSASFEAWWAAMPTGWELRAYDSAQVIGWATKNASDGDDLAEVLETLDGKRFGGLPVSFGPDDHTAVDEATVGLWTLPTVAPEAPDSPLLEWVPLARGFSINGQRTTVLPEDWRHLFADPPPKTAPPPRISTMTFGVTSSRRDPIR
;
A
#
# COMPACT_ATOMS: atom_id res chain seq x y z
N MET A 1 40.58 49.27 32.74
CA MET A 1 41.59 50.31 33.04
C MET A 1 42.84 49.97 32.25
N VAL A 2 43.44 50.94 31.56
CA VAL A 2 44.84 50.99 31.05
C VAL A 2 45.24 49.79 30.16
N GLU A 3 45.22 49.87 28.83
CA GLU A 3 46.00 50.71 27.88
C GLU A 3 47.52 50.44 27.81
N GLY A 4 48.04 50.46 26.58
CA GLY A 4 49.44 50.19 26.24
C GLY A 4 49.67 50.27 24.74
N LEU A 5 49.60 51.48 24.17
CA LEU A 5 49.71 51.75 22.74
C LEU A 5 51.16 51.99 22.27
N GLY A 6 51.43 51.67 21.00
CA GLY A 6 52.64 52.08 20.27
C GLY A 6 52.40 52.10 18.75
N GLN A 7 52.59 53.25 18.11
CA GLN A 7 52.36 53.47 16.67
C GLN A 7 53.52 54.25 16.04
N ALA A 8 53.90 53.91 14.79
CA ALA A 8 54.34 54.80 13.69
C ALA A 8 54.98 53.99 12.53
N ALA A 9 55.05 54.42 11.26
CA ALA A 9 54.20 55.30 10.44
C ALA A 9 54.70 55.31 8.95
N ALA A 10 53.78 55.37 7.96
CA ALA A 10 53.94 55.82 6.54
C ALA A 10 55.07 55.24 5.62
N GLY A 11 54.96 55.23 4.28
CA GLY A 11 53.84 55.50 3.35
C GLY A 11 54.31 55.80 1.89
N LEU A 12 53.35 55.84 0.92
CA LEU A 12 53.48 56.30 -0.50
C LEU A 12 54.33 55.38 -1.46
N GLU A 13 54.13 55.27 -2.80
CA GLU A 13 53.10 55.84 -3.71
C GLU A 13 52.82 55.05 -5.03
N ASN A 14 51.78 55.50 -5.76
CA ASN A 14 51.25 55.19 -7.12
C ASN A 14 52.22 54.64 -8.21
N SER A 15 51.79 53.85 -9.22
CA SER A 15 50.80 54.25 -10.25
C SER A 15 50.43 53.20 -11.33
N ARG A 16 49.17 53.25 -11.86
CA ARG A 16 48.68 53.02 -13.27
C ARG A 16 49.03 51.68 -14.01
N THR A 17 48.22 51.07 -14.89
CA THR A 17 46.98 51.43 -15.64
C THR A 17 45.99 50.23 -15.74
N ALA A 18 44.69 50.50 -15.97
CA ALA A 18 43.70 49.52 -16.45
C ALA A 18 43.72 49.38 -18.00
N PRO A 19 42.86 48.55 -18.62
CA PRO A 19 41.58 49.13 -19.09
C PRO A 19 40.33 48.21 -19.07
N THR A 20 39.16 48.83 -18.81
CA THR A 20 37.80 48.57 -19.39
C THR A 20 37.15 47.16 -19.38
N SER A 21 35.83 46.99 -19.30
CA SER A 21 34.70 47.82 -18.79
C SER A 21 33.42 46.93 -18.79
N PRO A 22 32.46 47.09 -17.85
CA PRO A 22 31.30 46.18 -17.74
C PRO A 22 30.02 46.75 -18.39
N PHE A 23 28.91 46.01 -18.29
CA PHE A 23 27.55 46.55 -18.41
C PHE A 23 26.63 46.03 -17.30
N VAL A 24 26.18 46.93 -16.42
CA VAL A 24 25.07 46.73 -15.47
C VAL A 24 24.31 48.06 -15.33
N ALA A 25 23.02 48.06 -15.66
CA ALA A 25 22.01 49.06 -15.31
C ALA A 25 20.62 48.48 -15.64
N GLY A 26 19.51 48.84 -15.00
CA GLY A 26 19.33 49.75 -13.86
C GLY A 26 17.84 49.80 -13.47
N PHE A 27 17.53 50.20 -12.23
CA PHE A 27 16.17 50.23 -11.69
C PHE A 27 15.27 51.30 -12.32
N ALA A 28 13.96 51.01 -12.43
CA ALA A 28 12.90 52.00 -12.33
C ALA A 28 11.61 51.37 -11.76
N PHE A 29 11.01 52.02 -10.75
CA PHE A 29 9.67 51.75 -10.24
C PHE A 29 8.74 52.86 -10.75
N PHE A 30 7.53 52.54 -11.21
CA PHE A 30 6.43 53.53 -11.27
C PHE A 30 5.06 52.83 -11.19
N ASP A 31 4.08 53.56 -10.64
CA ASP A 31 2.70 53.11 -10.37
C ASP A 31 1.70 53.85 -11.30
N LEU A 32 0.41 53.57 -11.11
CA LEU A 32 -0.80 54.21 -11.67
C LEU A 32 -1.37 53.65 -12.99
N ALA A 33 -2.33 52.74 -12.80
CA ALA A 33 -3.73 52.86 -13.25
C ALA A 33 -4.07 53.29 -14.70
N GLY A 34 -4.81 52.44 -15.43
CA GLY A 34 -5.62 52.90 -16.57
C GLY A 34 -6.29 51.83 -17.45
N LEU A 35 -7.56 52.10 -17.79
CA LEU A 35 -8.19 51.81 -19.10
C LEU A 35 -8.32 50.35 -19.61
N LYS A 36 -9.43 49.72 -19.23
CA LYS A 36 -10.44 49.25 -20.22
C LYS A 36 -11.48 50.37 -20.40
N PRO A 37 -12.34 50.39 -21.46
CA PRO A 37 -12.62 49.35 -22.46
C PRO A 37 -12.61 49.85 -23.93
N GLU A 38 -12.94 48.98 -24.90
CA GLU A 38 -14.03 49.28 -25.87
C GLU A 38 -14.59 48.01 -26.57
N ARG A 39 -15.60 48.14 -27.44
CA ARG A 39 -16.53 47.03 -27.78
C ARG A 39 -17.35 47.22 -29.08
N ALA A 40 -17.66 46.11 -29.76
CA ALA A 40 -18.68 45.98 -30.84
C ALA A 40 -18.27 46.61 -32.20
N PRO A 41 -19.03 46.42 -33.32
CA PRO A 41 -20.46 46.77 -33.45
C PRO A 41 -21.46 45.58 -33.44
N LYS A 42 -22.74 45.86 -33.75
CA LYS A 42 -23.92 44.97 -33.62
C LYS A 42 -24.79 44.94 -34.89
N THR A 43 -25.61 43.90 -34.99
CA THR A 43 -27.05 43.94 -35.37
C THR A 43 -27.81 43.17 -34.26
N GLY A 44 -29.00 43.50 -33.74
CA GLY A 44 -30.21 44.08 -34.34
C GLY A 44 -31.12 42.92 -34.79
N THR A 45 -32.35 42.69 -34.29
CA THR A 45 -33.33 43.45 -33.47
C THR A 45 -34.27 42.42 -32.71
N GLU A 46 -35.23 42.67 -31.79
CA GLU A 46 -35.66 43.81 -30.93
C GLU A 46 -36.54 43.34 -29.71
N HIS A 47 -37.35 44.23 -29.11
CA HIS A 47 -38.07 44.15 -27.82
C HIS A 47 -39.28 45.15 -27.83
N PRO A 48 -40.18 45.30 -26.82
CA PRO A 48 -40.50 44.49 -25.61
C PRO A 48 -42.06 44.29 -25.33
N PRO A 49 -42.73 44.71 -24.20
CA PRO A 49 -42.96 43.91 -22.98
C PRO A 49 -44.44 43.52 -22.60
N PRO A 50 -45.04 43.82 -21.41
CA PRO A 50 -45.29 42.78 -20.38
C PRO A 50 -46.72 42.76 -19.74
N TRP A 51 -47.07 41.72 -18.97
CA TRP A 51 -48.17 41.80 -17.98
C TRP A 51 -47.94 40.94 -16.71
N CYS A 52 -48.35 41.47 -15.55
CA CYS A 52 -48.47 40.75 -14.28
C CYS A 52 -49.46 41.46 -13.32
N PRO A 53 -50.51 40.76 -12.85
CA PRO A 53 -51.03 40.91 -11.47
C PRO A 53 -51.16 39.52 -10.78
N VAL A 54 -51.16 39.28 -9.45
CA VAL A 54 -51.41 40.02 -8.18
C VAL A 54 -52.76 39.64 -7.49
N PHE A 55 -52.66 39.22 -6.21
CA PHE A 55 -53.73 38.84 -5.24
C PHE A 55 -54.61 37.59 -5.58
N HIS A 56 -55.33 36.92 -4.65
CA HIS A 56 -55.87 37.29 -3.31
C HIS A 56 -55.80 36.16 -2.23
N ARG A 57 -56.18 36.48 -0.97
CA ARG A 57 -56.34 35.56 0.19
C ARG A 57 -57.71 34.87 0.28
N HIS A 58 -57.80 33.72 0.96
CA HIS A 58 -58.64 33.37 2.16
C HIS A 58 -58.73 31.82 2.28
N GLN A 59 -58.26 31.17 3.36
CA GLN A 59 -58.80 30.99 4.73
C GLN A 59 -59.90 29.93 4.91
N THR A 60 -59.64 28.95 5.81
CA THR A 60 -60.62 28.10 6.57
C THR A 60 -61.47 27.07 5.77
N ARG A 61 -61.98 25.95 6.33
CA ARG A 61 -62.07 25.44 7.73
C ARG A 61 -62.32 23.90 7.75
N VAL A 62 -61.98 23.24 8.87
CA VAL A 62 -62.65 22.02 9.45
C VAL A 62 -62.54 20.65 8.71
N ALA A 63 -62.47 19.58 9.51
CA ALA A 63 -62.55 18.16 9.11
C ALA A 63 -63.86 17.52 9.62
N PRO A 64 -64.17 16.25 9.27
CA PRO A 64 -64.03 15.21 10.31
C PRO A 64 -63.57 13.82 9.81
N GLU A 65 -63.16 12.99 10.77
CA GLU A 65 -62.98 11.52 10.67
C GLU A 65 -64.35 10.82 10.93
N PRO A 66 -64.53 9.50 10.63
CA PRO A 66 -64.47 8.53 11.75
C PRO A 66 -64.13 7.05 11.42
N THR A 67 -63.49 6.34 12.39
CA THR A 67 -63.65 4.89 12.75
C THR A 67 -63.41 3.75 11.72
N ARG A 68 -63.19 2.47 12.09
CA ARG A 68 -62.37 1.70 13.07
C ARG A 68 -62.92 0.26 13.19
N ASP A 69 -62.04 -0.75 13.11
CA ASP A 69 -62.16 -2.12 13.69
C ASP A 69 -63.28 -3.09 13.19
N PRO A 70 -63.27 -4.44 13.48
CA PRO A 70 -62.45 -5.21 14.43
C PRO A 70 -61.86 -6.61 13.99
N ILE A 71 -60.57 -6.83 14.30
CA ILE A 71 -60.00 -7.84 15.25
C ILE A 71 -60.54 -9.32 15.35
N ARG A 72 -59.65 -10.32 15.08
CA ARG A 72 -59.51 -11.72 15.66
C ARG A 72 -60.50 -12.88 15.23
N PRO A 73 -60.36 -14.17 15.67
CA PRO A 73 -59.18 -15.11 15.60
C PRO A 73 -59.51 -16.64 15.37
N LYS A 74 -58.51 -17.52 15.04
CA LYS A 74 -58.20 -18.85 15.69
C LYS A 74 -57.25 -19.82 14.91
N ARG A 75 -56.75 -20.85 15.62
CA ARG A 75 -55.96 -22.05 15.19
C ARG A 75 -56.85 -23.33 15.33
N PRO A 76 -56.34 -24.59 15.27
CA PRO A 76 -55.50 -25.31 14.29
C PRO A 76 -56.19 -26.60 13.73
N GLY A 77 -55.56 -27.35 12.80
CA GLY A 77 -56.12 -28.63 12.29
C GLY A 77 -55.08 -29.63 11.75
N ARG A 78 -55.24 -30.92 12.09
CA ARG A 78 -54.25 -32.01 11.97
C ARG A 78 -54.33 -32.76 10.61
N SER A 79 -53.16 -33.16 10.08
CA SER A 79 -52.87 -34.39 9.32
C SER A 79 -53.79 -34.89 8.19
N LYS A 80 -53.19 -35.17 7.02
CA LYS A 80 -53.24 -36.53 6.45
C LYS A 80 -51.96 -36.86 5.67
N GLU A 81 -51.55 -38.10 5.81
CA GLU A 81 -50.30 -38.69 5.30
C GLU A 81 -50.60 -39.53 4.05
N LYS A 82 -49.70 -39.50 3.06
CA LYS A 82 -49.47 -40.65 2.18
C LYS A 82 -48.10 -40.55 1.51
N GLU A 83 -47.42 -41.69 1.47
CA GLU A 83 -46.01 -41.84 1.11
C GLU A 83 -45.84 -42.41 -0.31
N ASN A 84 -44.91 -41.85 -1.10
CA ASN A 84 -43.91 -42.57 -1.91
C ASN A 84 -43.11 -41.55 -2.76
N LYS A 85 -41.82 -41.31 -2.47
CA LYS A 85 -40.64 -42.14 -2.81
C LYS A 85 -40.22 -42.03 -4.28
N THR A 86 -39.33 -41.07 -4.58
CA THR A 86 -38.24 -41.24 -5.56
C THR A 86 -37.16 -40.17 -5.38
N GLY A 87 -35.88 -40.57 -5.39
CA GLY A 87 -34.77 -39.72 -5.85
C GLY A 87 -34.32 -38.53 -4.97
N THR A 88 -33.89 -38.73 -3.72
CA THR A 88 -33.00 -37.77 -3.04
C THR A 88 -31.93 -38.47 -2.20
N MET A 89 -30.83 -38.82 -2.85
CA MET A 89 -29.57 -39.25 -2.21
C MET A 89 -28.37 -38.76 -3.03
N ARG A 90 -27.82 -37.59 -2.64
CA ARG A 90 -26.44 -37.13 -2.95
C ARG A 90 -26.15 -35.79 -2.25
N ARG A 91 -26.21 -35.79 -0.91
CA ARG A 91 -25.80 -34.65 -0.04
C ARG A 91 -25.69 -35.07 1.44
N PHE A 92 -24.94 -36.13 1.73
CA PHE A 92 -24.46 -36.47 3.09
C PHE A 92 -23.32 -37.51 2.99
N CYS A 93 -22.11 -37.03 2.66
CA CYS A 93 -20.85 -37.78 2.82
C CYS A 93 -19.65 -36.85 2.50
N VAL A 94 -19.18 -36.09 3.49
CA VAL A 94 -17.78 -35.76 3.86
C VAL A 94 -17.89 -34.91 5.14
N MET A 95 -18.13 -35.57 6.28
CA MET A 95 -18.08 -34.98 7.64
C MET A 95 -17.79 -36.11 8.65
N ALA A 96 -16.70 -36.85 8.44
CA ALA A 96 -16.39 -38.06 9.22
C ALA A 96 -14.89 -38.42 9.32
N HIS A 97 -13.96 -37.49 9.04
CA HIS A 97 -12.52 -37.69 9.29
C HIS A 97 -11.84 -36.37 9.67
N LEU A 98 -11.72 -36.13 10.99
CA LEU A 98 -10.75 -35.28 11.71
C LEU A 98 -11.31 -34.96 13.11
N ALA A 99 -11.38 -35.98 13.98
CA ALA A 99 -11.98 -35.85 15.32
C ALA A 99 -11.41 -36.89 16.33
N ARG A 100 -10.09 -37.01 16.42
CA ARG A 100 -9.35 -37.82 17.43
C ARG A 100 -7.85 -37.45 17.40
N ALA A 101 -7.39 -36.62 18.35
CA ALA A 101 -5.98 -36.54 18.82
C ALA A 101 -5.67 -35.40 19.83
N GLN A 102 -6.64 -34.67 20.41
CA GLN A 102 -6.34 -33.67 21.45
C GLN A 102 -7.21 -33.87 22.71
N ALA A 103 -6.61 -34.45 23.75
CA ALA A 103 -7.10 -34.41 25.13
C ALA A 103 -5.99 -34.81 26.11
N GLY A 104 -5.42 -33.82 26.82
CA GLY A 104 -4.67 -34.03 28.07
C GLY A 104 -3.14 -33.91 28.01
N ARG A 105 -2.61 -32.74 28.36
CA ARG A 105 -2.25 -32.42 29.76
C ARG A 105 -1.78 -30.96 29.91
N LEU A 106 -2.15 -30.34 31.02
CA LEU A 106 -1.51 -29.16 31.59
C LEU A 106 -1.04 -29.53 33.00
N LEU A 107 -0.12 -28.73 33.58
CA LEU A 107 0.59 -28.97 34.86
C LEU A 107 1.65 -30.10 34.77
N LEU A 108 2.79 -30.04 35.47
CA LEU A 108 3.21 -29.15 36.57
C LEU A 108 4.71 -28.77 36.46
N CYS A 109 5.16 -27.77 37.22
CA CYS A 109 6.50 -27.17 37.13
C CYS A 109 7.61 -27.90 37.95
N PHE A 110 8.84 -27.38 37.81
CA PHE A 110 10.10 -27.67 38.54
C PHE A 110 10.93 -28.91 38.16
N GLY A 111 12.23 -28.67 37.94
CA GLY A 111 13.27 -29.68 37.77
C GLY A 111 14.59 -29.10 37.25
N LEU A 112 15.50 -28.66 38.13
CA LEU A 112 16.89 -28.36 37.76
C LEU A 112 17.68 -29.67 37.60
N THR A 113 18.49 -29.77 36.55
CA THR A 113 19.84 -30.37 36.63
C THR A 113 20.69 -29.92 35.45
N ALA A 114 21.95 -29.54 35.72
CA ALA A 114 22.98 -29.38 34.70
C ALA A 114 23.94 -30.58 34.79
N ALA A 115 24.48 -31.02 33.65
CA ALA A 115 25.57 -31.98 33.59
C ALA A 115 26.44 -31.72 32.35
N LEU A 116 27.72 -31.48 32.57
CA LEU A 116 28.74 -31.42 31.51
C LEU A 116 29.13 -32.85 31.12
N LEU A 117 29.32 -33.10 29.82
CA LEU A 117 30.20 -34.18 29.36
C LEU A 117 31.11 -33.65 28.25
N VAL A 118 32.42 -33.79 28.49
CA VAL A 118 33.47 -33.64 27.48
C VAL A 118 33.67 -35.00 26.82
N ALA A 119 33.80 -35.01 25.50
CA ALA A 119 34.32 -36.14 24.73
C ALA A 119 35.35 -35.59 23.74
N CYS A 120 36.44 -36.31 23.53
CA CYS A 120 37.54 -35.89 22.65
C CYS A 120 37.46 -36.53 21.27
N ASP A 121 38.15 -35.88 20.35
CA ASP A 121 38.53 -36.28 18.99
C ASP A 121 38.98 -37.75 18.83
N ASP A 122 38.58 -38.35 17.70
CA ASP A 122 39.27 -39.45 17.01
C ASP A 122 38.80 -39.44 15.53
N GLY A 123 39.73 -39.26 14.58
CA GLY A 123 39.41 -38.71 13.25
C GLY A 123 39.16 -39.70 12.10
N ASN A 124 38.52 -39.21 11.03
CA ASN A 124 38.42 -39.85 9.70
C ASN A 124 38.32 -38.76 8.59
N PRO A 125 38.68 -39.05 7.33
CA PRO A 125 38.67 -38.08 6.23
C PRO A 125 37.24 -37.76 5.71
N PRO A 126 37.05 -36.65 4.96
CA PRO A 126 35.72 -36.12 4.66
C PRO A 126 34.97 -36.87 3.54
N GLU A 127 33.64 -36.90 3.66
CA GLU A 127 32.68 -37.18 2.58
C GLU A 127 31.84 -35.92 2.31
N ASP A 128 31.36 -35.76 1.07
CA ASP A 128 30.66 -34.55 0.61
C ASP A 128 29.20 -34.45 1.09
N GLY A 129 28.79 -33.25 1.50
CA GLY A 129 27.41 -32.76 1.30
C GLY A 129 26.37 -33.10 2.37
N ALA A 130 26.27 -32.25 3.40
CA ALA A 130 25.06 -32.06 4.19
C ALA A 130 24.85 -30.56 4.47
N ALA A 131 23.60 -30.10 4.52
CA ALA A 131 23.29 -28.74 4.98
C ALA A 131 23.45 -28.66 6.50
N GLY A 132 24.17 -27.66 6.99
CA GLY A 132 24.29 -27.39 8.42
C GLY A 132 23.05 -26.69 8.97
N ASP A 133 22.66 -27.03 10.19
CA ASP A 133 21.64 -26.30 10.96
C ASP A 133 22.06 -24.82 11.15
N PRO A 134 21.10 -23.87 11.24
CA PRO A 134 21.42 -22.46 11.47
C PRO A 134 22.10 -22.28 12.83
N GLN A 135 23.38 -21.93 12.81
CA GLN A 135 24.11 -21.55 14.02
C GLN A 135 23.58 -20.22 14.56
N PRO A 136 23.41 -20.07 15.90
CA PRO A 136 23.16 -18.77 16.52
C PRO A 136 24.26 -17.77 16.16
N THR A 137 23.86 -16.53 15.86
CA THR A 137 24.78 -15.44 15.53
C THR A 137 25.76 -15.19 16.68
N ALA A 138 27.05 -15.20 16.37
CA ALA A 138 28.08 -14.84 17.33
C ALA A 138 28.02 -13.33 17.60
N SER A 139 27.71 -12.93 18.82
CA SER A 139 27.77 -11.54 19.27
C SER A 139 29.23 -11.08 19.40
N ALA A 140 29.78 -10.59 18.29
CA ALA A 140 31.13 -10.07 18.18
C ALA A 140 31.11 -8.54 17.94
N SER A 141 32.17 -7.84 18.35
CA SER A 141 32.34 -6.39 18.17
C SER A 141 32.50 -5.94 16.71
N ASP A 142 32.58 -6.89 15.78
CA ASP A 142 33.24 -6.70 14.48
C ASP A 142 32.25 -6.77 13.31
N SER A 143 30.98 -7.10 13.57
CA SER A 143 29.88 -7.19 12.59
C SER A 143 29.36 -5.82 12.13
N ARG A 144 28.84 -5.77 10.90
CA ARG A 144 28.13 -4.63 10.29
C ARG A 144 26.64 -4.68 10.64
N ILE A 145 26.12 -3.65 11.31
CA ILE A 145 24.70 -3.55 11.68
C ILE A 145 23.87 -3.13 10.45
N ILE A 146 22.88 -3.93 10.09
CA ILE A 146 21.68 -3.44 9.43
C ILE A 146 20.66 -3.14 10.53
N GLY A 147 20.26 -1.89 10.67
CA GLY A 147 19.24 -1.48 11.63
C GLY A 147 17.85 -1.84 11.13
N LEU A 148 16.94 -2.17 12.03
CA LEU A 148 15.50 -2.18 11.81
C LEU A 148 14.85 -1.31 12.88
N VAL A 149 14.23 -0.21 12.48
CA VAL A 149 13.33 0.57 13.35
C VAL A 149 11.92 0.42 12.82
N GLY A 150 10.99 -0.01 13.66
CA GLY A 150 9.60 -0.09 13.27
C GLY A 150 8.67 -0.38 14.42
N THR A 151 7.39 -0.14 14.18
CA THR A 151 6.34 -0.37 15.17
C THR A 151 6.11 -1.87 15.35
N LEU A 152 6.64 -2.43 16.43
CA LEU A 152 6.52 -3.84 16.84
C LEU A 152 5.46 -4.05 17.94
N SER A 153 4.86 -2.97 18.45
CA SER A 153 3.77 -3.01 19.43
C SER A 153 2.58 -2.11 19.04
N GLY A 154 1.51 -2.14 19.84
CA GLY A 154 0.29 -1.36 19.57
C GLY A 154 -0.51 -1.84 18.34
N PRO A 155 -1.41 -0.99 17.79
CA PRO A 155 -2.32 -1.39 16.69
C PRO A 155 -1.64 -1.55 15.32
N LEU A 156 -0.37 -1.12 15.19
CA LEU A 156 0.42 -1.18 13.96
C LEU A 156 1.60 -2.15 14.03
N ALA A 157 1.69 -2.97 15.09
CA ALA A 157 2.74 -3.99 15.33
C ALA A 157 3.07 -4.85 14.09
N TRP A 158 2.06 -5.18 13.28
CA TRP A 158 2.20 -5.94 12.04
C TRP A 158 3.20 -5.33 11.03
N ARG A 159 3.42 -4.00 11.06
CA ARG A 159 4.43 -3.35 10.21
C ARG A 159 5.84 -3.80 10.60
N GLY A 160 6.15 -3.79 11.90
CA GLY A 160 7.41 -4.27 12.46
C GLY A 160 7.55 -5.78 12.36
N GLU A 161 6.50 -6.55 12.65
CA GLU A 161 6.48 -8.03 12.53
C GLU A 161 6.87 -8.47 11.12
N ASP A 162 6.08 -8.07 10.11
CA ASP A 162 6.33 -8.41 8.70
C ASP A 162 7.72 -7.90 8.24
N ALA A 163 8.18 -6.74 8.74
CA ALA A 163 9.49 -6.20 8.38
C ALA A 163 10.66 -6.96 9.02
N PHE A 164 10.51 -7.43 10.26
CA PHE A 164 11.51 -8.27 10.93
C PHE A 164 11.66 -9.60 10.21
N GLU A 165 10.54 -10.28 9.92
CA GLU A 165 10.54 -11.56 9.21
C GLU A 165 11.23 -11.47 7.83
N GLY A 166 11.10 -10.34 7.13
CA GLY A 166 11.77 -10.10 5.86
C GLY A 166 13.25 -9.73 5.98
N ALA A 167 13.59 -8.82 6.90
CA ALA A 167 14.97 -8.35 7.09
C ALA A 167 15.89 -9.45 7.64
N ASP A 168 15.41 -10.31 8.53
CA ASP A 168 16.17 -11.41 9.13
C ASP A 168 16.57 -12.45 8.06
N VAL A 169 15.61 -12.84 7.21
CA VAL A 169 15.87 -13.69 6.02
C VAL A 169 16.93 -13.05 5.12
N SER A 170 16.89 -11.73 4.90
CA SER A 170 17.91 -11.03 4.12
C SER A 170 19.28 -11.02 4.79
N VAL A 171 19.38 -10.87 6.11
CA VAL A 171 20.67 -10.88 6.81
C VAL A 171 21.28 -12.28 6.78
N GLY A 172 20.48 -13.33 6.97
CA GLY A 172 20.88 -14.71 6.70
C GLY A 172 21.33 -14.91 5.24
N ASP A 173 20.63 -14.31 4.28
CA ASP A 173 20.97 -14.38 2.85
C ASP A 173 22.25 -13.61 2.46
N LEU A 174 22.54 -12.49 3.11
CA LEU A 174 23.80 -11.76 2.93
C LEU A 174 24.96 -12.56 3.54
N ASN A 175 24.78 -13.07 4.76
CA ASN A 175 25.78 -13.85 5.49
C ASN A 175 26.13 -15.18 4.79
N ARG A 176 25.15 -15.84 4.13
CA ARG A 176 25.41 -17.02 3.26
C ARG A 176 26.17 -16.70 1.95
N ARG A 177 26.54 -15.45 1.71
CA ARG A 177 27.28 -14.96 0.52
C ARG A 177 28.51 -14.14 0.90
N LEU A 178 29.11 -14.47 2.04
CA LEU A 178 30.38 -13.91 2.50
C LEU A 178 31.49 -14.92 2.26
N ASP A 179 32.56 -14.49 1.60
CA ASP A 179 33.73 -15.33 1.37
C ASP A 179 34.74 -15.20 2.54
N GLY A 180 34.83 -16.22 3.39
CA GLY A 180 35.92 -16.42 4.34
C GLY A 180 36.09 -15.34 5.42
N GLU A 181 36.92 -14.33 5.14
CA GLU A 181 37.31 -13.26 6.08
C GLU A 181 36.41 -12.01 5.96
N GLU A 182 35.37 -12.03 5.11
CA GLU A 182 34.38 -10.95 5.03
C GLU A 182 33.62 -10.72 6.35
N ILE A 183 33.42 -9.45 6.71
CA ILE A 183 32.71 -9.05 7.93
C ILE A 183 31.22 -9.45 7.85
N PRO A 184 30.68 -10.16 8.87
CA PRO A 184 29.26 -10.54 8.91
C PRO A 184 28.32 -9.37 9.17
N PHE A 185 27.10 -9.48 8.65
CA PHE A 185 26.00 -8.58 8.97
C PHE A 185 25.24 -9.06 10.21
N GLU A 186 24.77 -8.13 11.05
CA GLU A 186 23.82 -8.40 12.13
C GLU A 186 22.57 -7.51 12.02
N LEU A 187 21.40 -8.06 12.36
CA LEU A 187 20.14 -7.31 12.40
C LEU A 187 19.92 -6.75 13.80
N VAL A 188 19.88 -5.42 13.96
CA VAL A 188 19.55 -4.77 15.24
C VAL A 188 18.16 -4.17 15.14
N SER A 189 17.19 -4.81 15.81
CA SER A 189 15.77 -4.44 15.74
C SER A 189 15.33 -3.65 16.97
N LEU A 190 14.62 -2.54 16.75
CA LEU A 190 14.17 -1.59 17.77
C LEU A 190 12.68 -1.25 17.55
N ASP A 191 11.88 -1.32 18.62
CA ASP A 191 10.45 -0.94 18.62
C ASP A 191 10.30 0.57 18.84
N ASP A 192 9.66 1.27 17.92
CA ASP A 192 9.31 2.68 18.09
C ASP A 192 8.02 2.92 18.89
N GLU A 193 7.30 1.86 19.26
CA GLU A 193 5.98 1.89 19.93
C GLU A 193 4.88 2.62 19.11
N GLY A 194 5.15 2.94 17.84
CA GLY A 194 4.30 3.75 16.98
C GLY A 194 4.49 5.26 17.15
N ASP A 195 5.49 5.72 17.92
CA ASP A 195 5.71 7.13 18.23
C ASP A 195 6.78 7.78 17.31
N PRO A 196 6.45 8.88 16.57
CA PRO A 196 7.39 9.53 15.67
C PRO A 196 8.57 10.26 16.35
N ASP A 197 8.49 10.61 17.64
CA ASP A 197 9.59 11.25 18.38
C ASP A 197 10.56 10.18 18.91
N HIS A 198 10.04 9.03 19.35
CA HIS A 198 10.84 7.86 19.72
C HIS A 198 11.55 7.24 18.51
N ALA A 199 10.84 7.10 17.37
CA ALA A 199 11.44 6.60 16.13
C ALA A 199 12.69 7.39 15.70
N VAL A 200 12.66 8.73 15.82
CA VAL A 200 13.83 9.59 15.53
C VAL A 200 15.00 9.28 16.46
N GLN A 201 14.76 9.15 17.77
CA GLN A 201 15.80 8.81 18.74
C GLN A 201 16.45 7.44 18.46
N LEU A 202 15.67 6.45 17.98
CA LEU A 202 16.17 5.12 17.62
C LEU A 202 16.98 5.15 16.30
N ILE A 203 16.60 5.99 15.34
CA ILE A 203 17.40 6.24 14.12
C ILE A 203 18.71 6.94 14.48
N GLU A 204 18.67 7.97 15.34
CA GLU A 204 19.84 8.69 15.85
C GLU A 204 20.79 7.72 16.59
N GLN A 205 20.28 6.88 17.50
CA GLN A 205 21.05 5.85 18.20
C GLN A 205 21.73 4.84 17.24
N LEU A 206 21.07 4.46 16.15
CA LEU A 206 21.66 3.59 15.13
C LEU A 206 22.74 4.31 14.31
N ALA A 207 22.53 5.59 13.98
CA ALA A 207 23.49 6.41 13.25
C ALA A 207 24.74 6.79 14.08
N GLU A 208 24.63 6.88 15.41
CA GLU A 208 25.79 7.05 16.31
C GLU A 208 26.74 5.84 16.32
N SER A 209 26.29 4.66 15.89
CA SER A 209 27.10 3.44 15.83
C SER A 209 27.88 3.36 14.51
N PRO A 210 29.23 3.42 14.51
CA PRO A 210 30.05 3.33 13.29
C PRO A 210 30.07 1.92 12.68
N ARG A 211 29.33 0.95 13.25
CA ARG A 211 29.09 -0.37 12.66
C ARG A 211 27.85 -0.40 11.79
N THR A 212 26.98 0.61 11.88
CA THR A 212 25.72 0.66 11.14
C THR A 212 25.98 1.05 9.68
N VAL A 213 25.39 0.30 8.76
CA VAL A 213 25.56 0.51 7.30
C VAL A 213 24.26 0.90 6.58
N GLY A 214 23.16 0.98 7.32
CA GLY A 214 21.85 1.39 6.82
C GLY A 214 20.72 0.90 7.72
N ILE A 215 19.52 1.45 7.51
CA ILE A 215 18.33 1.19 8.34
C ILE A 215 17.15 0.78 7.46
N VAL A 216 16.59 -0.40 7.70
CA VAL A 216 15.25 -0.77 7.25
C VAL A 216 14.24 -0.08 8.16
N TYR A 217 13.26 0.63 7.60
CA TYR A 217 12.33 1.45 8.37
C TYR A 217 10.86 1.08 8.11
N ALA A 218 10.16 0.73 9.20
CA ALA A 218 8.78 0.26 9.19
C ALA A 218 7.84 1.05 10.13
N GLY A 219 8.32 2.14 10.73
CA GLY A 219 7.58 2.98 11.68
C GLY A 219 6.68 4.06 11.06
N PRO A 220 6.34 5.12 11.82
CA PRO A 220 5.70 6.33 11.32
C PRO A 220 6.56 7.06 10.25
N PRO A 221 6.11 7.18 8.98
CA PRO A 221 6.96 7.69 7.89
C PRO A 221 7.56 9.08 8.14
N GLU A 222 6.83 9.95 8.85
CA GLU A 222 7.24 11.31 9.20
C GLU A 222 8.48 11.42 10.11
N ALA A 223 8.99 10.31 10.66
CA ALA A 223 10.23 10.28 11.43
C ALA A 223 11.48 10.42 10.53
N LEU A 224 11.55 9.72 9.40
CA LEU A 224 12.74 9.69 8.53
C LEU A 224 13.23 11.09 8.09
N PRO A 225 12.36 12.01 7.61
CA PRO A 225 12.80 13.34 7.16
C PRO A 225 13.28 14.26 8.30
N ARG A 226 13.04 13.86 9.56
CA ARG A 226 13.54 14.56 10.75
C ARG A 226 14.93 14.07 11.14
N ALA A 227 15.23 12.80 10.89
CA ALA A 227 16.49 12.14 11.20
C ALA A 227 17.56 12.27 10.09
N GLU A 228 17.23 12.84 8.93
CA GLU A 228 18.16 13.11 7.81
C GLU A 228 19.51 13.69 8.27
N GLY A 229 19.52 14.60 9.26
CA GLY A 229 20.76 15.19 9.76
C GLY A 229 21.70 14.21 10.49
N ALA A 230 21.17 13.14 11.06
CA ALA A 230 21.96 12.06 11.68
C ALA A 230 22.38 11.03 10.63
N LEU A 231 21.47 10.67 9.71
CA LEU A 231 21.77 9.79 8.57
C LEU A 231 22.92 10.35 7.70
N ALA A 232 22.86 11.65 7.39
CA ALA A 232 23.89 12.38 6.65
C ALA A 232 25.19 12.62 7.43
N ALA A 233 25.15 12.59 8.77
CA ALA A 233 26.37 12.66 9.58
C ALA A 233 27.09 11.31 9.65
N ALA A 234 26.38 10.21 9.42
CA ALA A 234 26.90 8.85 9.40
C ALA A 234 27.17 8.31 7.97
N GLY A 235 26.61 8.94 6.93
CA GLY A 235 26.73 8.49 5.53
C GLY A 235 25.96 7.20 5.25
N ILE A 236 24.79 7.02 5.87
CA ILE A 236 24.00 5.77 5.79
C ILE A 236 22.57 6.01 5.30
N PRO A 237 22.01 5.12 4.46
CA PRO A 237 20.63 5.21 3.99
C PRO A 237 19.63 4.62 4.99
N ALA A 238 18.44 5.22 5.05
CA ALA A 238 17.25 4.65 5.67
C ALA A 238 16.16 4.39 4.62
N ILE A 239 15.51 3.23 4.68
CA ILE A 239 14.66 2.71 3.61
C ILE A 239 13.24 2.39 4.12
N LEU A 240 12.26 3.15 3.64
CA LEU A 240 10.85 3.08 4.03
C LEU A 240 10.11 1.90 3.38
N CYS A 241 9.57 0.99 4.19
CA CYS A 241 8.77 -0.16 3.74
C CYS A 241 7.25 0.12 3.65
N TYR A 242 6.74 1.14 4.35
CA TYR A 242 5.30 1.43 4.49
C TYR A 242 5.03 2.96 4.47
N GLY A 243 3.88 3.38 3.96
CA GLY A 243 3.55 4.81 3.81
C GLY A 243 4.06 5.43 2.51
N ASP A 244 4.00 6.76 2.36
CA ASP A 244 4.35 7.45 1.09
C ASP A 244 5.03 8.83 1.25
N LEU A 245 6.34 8.84 1.53
CA LEU A 245 7.14 10.07 1.54
C LEU A 245 7.32 10.70 0.15
N TYR A 246 7.32 9.91 -0.93
CA TYR A 246 7.30 10.43 -2.31
C TYR A 246 6.04 11.29 -2.57
N GLY A 247 4.86 10.76 -2.24
CA GLY A 247 3.59 11.48 -2.36
C GLY A 247 3.45 12.66 -1.41
N ALA A 248 4.05 12.58 -0.22
CA ALA A 248 4.15 13.69 0.73
C ALA A 248 5.14 14.78 0.28
N ARG A 249 6.12 14.43 -0.59
CA ARG A 249 7.29 15.23 -0.98
C ARG A 249 8.23 15.50 0.19
N GLN A 250 8.57 14.43 0.90
CA GLN A 250 9.38 14.45 2.10
C GLN A 250 10.57 13.46 2.04
N LEU A 251 10.87 12.88 0.88
CA LEU A 251 12.14 12.18 0.65
C LEU A 251 13.30 13.19 0.70
N SER A 252 14.47 12.70 1.11
CA SER A 252 15.72 13.43 1.30
C SER A 252 16.90 12.54 0.88
N ALA A 253 18.14 13.05 0.92
CA ALA A 253 19.28 12.37 0.30
C ALA A 253 19.52 10.96 0.90
N HIS A 254 19.30 10.80 2.20
CA HIS A 254 19.52 9.52 2.88
C HIS A 254 18.24 8.71 3.06
N VAL A 255 17.12 9.13 2.49
CA VAL A 255 15.80 8.54 2.72
C VAL A 255 15.21 8.00 1.42
N PHE A 256 15.09 6.67 1.35
CA PHE A 256 14.62 5.91 0.19
C PHE A 256 13.28 5.22 0.48
N GLN A 257 12.55 4.80 -0.55
CA GLN A 257 11.20 4.22 -0.42
C GLN A 257 10.97 2.98 -1.30
N LEU A 258 10.57 1.86 -0.67
CA LEU A 258 10.15 0.61 -1.33
C LEU A 258 8.62 0.41 -1.35
N SER A 259 7.85 1.26 -0.66
CA SER A 259 6.38 1.27 -0.76
C SER A 259 5.87 1.98 -2.04
N PRO A 260 4.83 1.46 -2.72
CA PRO A 260 4.25 2.08 -3.90
C PRO A 260 3.50 3.37 -3.55
N SER A 261 3.87 4.51 -4.14
CA SER A 261 3.22 5.80 -3.84
C SER A 261 1.71 5.78 -4.05
N TYR A 262 0.99 6.40 -3.10
CA TYR A 262 -0.45 6.62 -3.11
C TYR A 262 -0.89 7.48 -4.30
N LEU A 263 0.02 8.25 -4.93
CA LEU A 263 -0.22 8.93 -6.20
C LEU A 263 -0.42 7.96 -7.37
N TRP A 264 0.30 6.84 -7.41
CA TRP A 264 0.17 5.83 -8.46
C TRP A 264 -1.01 4.90 -8.19
N GLN A 265 -1.12 4.40 -6.94
CA GLN A 265 -2.27 3.60 -6.50
C GLN A 265 -3.59 4.35 -6.72
N GLY A 266 -3.65 5.61 -6.28
CA GLY A 266 -4.80 6.50 -6.45
C GLY A 266 -5.15 6.77 -7.91
N ARG A 267 -4.16 6.79 -8.83
CA ARG A 267 -4.38 6.98 -10.27
C ARG A 267 -5.01 5.75 -10.89
N THR A 268 -4.50 4.58 -10.53
CA THR A 268 -4.97 3.29 -11.01
C THR A 268 -6.39 3.00 -10.49
N LEU A 269 -6.66 3.24 -9.20
CA LEU A 269 -8.03 3.22 -8.64
C LEU A 269 -8.94 4.28 -9.29
N GLY A 270 -8.47 5.53 -9.44
CA GLY A 270 -9.24 6.61 -10.05
C GLY A 270 -9.70 6.29 -11.46
N ARG A 271 -8.80 5.76 -12.30
CA ARG A 271 -9.10 5.27 -13.66
C ARG A 271 -10.13 4.13 -13.63
N TYR A 272 -9.98 3.16 -12.73
CA TYR A 272 -10.90 2.04 -12.57
C TYR A 272 -12.31 2.49 -12.13
N ILE A 273 -12.41 3.32 -11.10
CA ILE A 273 -13.67 3.89 -10.60
C ILE A 273 -14.39 4.70 -11.70
N ALA A 274 -13.65 5.52 -12.46
CA ALA A 274 -14.22 6.40 -13.48
C ALA A 274 -14.56 5.71 -14.81
N ALA A 275 -13.65 4.88 -15.34
CA ALA A 275 -13.74 4.35 -16.70
C ALA A 275 -14.23 2.89 -16.77
N ASP A 276 -13.73 1.99 -15.92
CA ASP A 276 -14.18 0.58 -15.89
C ASP A 276 -15.55 0.46 -15.18
N ARG A 277 -15.73 1.21 -14.09
CA ARG A 277 -16.96 1.18 -13.27
C ARG A 277 -17.97 2.28 -13.58
N GLY A 278 -17.57 3.38 -14.22
CA GLY A 278 -18.49 4.45 -14.60
C GLY A 278 -19.09 5.24 -13.43
N TYR A 279 -18.49 5.14 -12.23
CA TYR A 279 -18.91 5.90 -11.06
C TYR A 279 -18.53 7.37 -11.17
N ARG A 280 -19.17 8.23 -10.36
CA ARG A 280 -18.96 9.68 -10.34
C ARG A 280 -18.74 10.25 -8.95
N THR A 281 -19.07 9.51 -7.89
CA THR A 281 -18.85 9.95 -6.51
C THR A 281 -18.11 8.91 -5.68
N VAL A 282 -16.94 9.31 -5.18
CA VAL A 282 -16.06 8.51 -4.32
C VAL A 282 -16.01 9.09 -2.91
N GLY A 283 -15.91 8.23 -1.89
CA GLY A 283 -15.50 8.60 -0.55
C GLY A 283 -14.13 8.00 -0.22
N VAL A 284 -13.43 8.58 0.74
CA VAL A 284 -12.15 8.06 1.27
C VAL A 284 -12.24 7.93 2.78
N MET A 285 -11.72 6.82 3.29
CA MET A 285 -11.29 6.64 4.69
C MET A 285 -9.77 6.47 4.72
N ALA A 286 -9.12 7.05 5.72
CA ALA A 286 -7.72 6.88 6.06
C ALA A 286 -7.55 7.12 7.57
N GLU A 287 -6.45 6.67 8.15
CA GLU A 287 -6.10 6.98 9.55
C GLU A 287 -5.88 8.50 9.75
N ASP A 288 -6.08 8.99 10.98
CA ASP A 288 -5.86 10.39 11.36
C ASP A 288 -4.38 10.68 11.66
N SER A 289 -3.52 10.37 10.68
CA SER A 289 -2.06 10.53 10.72
C SER A 289 -1.55 11.42 9.58
N PRO A 290 -0.27 11.82 9.58
CA PRO A 290 0.39 12.45 8.43
C PRO A 290 0.36 11.56 7.18
N ASP A 291 0.57 10.26 7.31
CA ASP A 291 0.51 9.31 6.18
C ASP A 291 -0.92 9.16 5.63
N GLY A 292 -1.92 9.00 6.49
CA GLY A 292 -3.33 9.01 6.09
C GLY A 292 -3.76 10.33 5.46
N SER A 293 -3.18 11.45 5.90
CA SER A 293 -3.36 12.77 5.27
C SER A 293 -2.73 12.84 3.87
N THR A 294 -1.58 12.22 3.66
CA THR A 294 -0.93 12.06 2.34
C THR A 294 -1.77 11.18 1.41
N ALA A 295 -2.23 10.01 1.88
CA ALA A 295 -3.15 9.15 1.14
C ALA A 295 -4.44 9.89 0.72
N ILE A 296 -5.04 10.65 1.63
CA ILE A 296 -6.19 11.53 1.36
C ILE A 296 -5.84 12.61 0.32
N SER A 297 -4.63 13.17 0.35
CA SER A 297 -4.18 14.19 -0.60
C SER A 297 -3.99 13.63 -2.01
N ALA A 298 -3.30 12.49 -2.13
CA ALA A 298 -3.08 11.76 -3.37
C ALA A 298 -4.42 11.31 -3.99
N LEU A 299 -5.29 10.64 -3.22
CA LEU A 299 -6.61 10.22 -3.68
C LEU A 299 -7.49 11.41 -4.10
N ARG A 300 -7.34 12.58 -3.47
CA ARG A 300 -8.01 13.83 -3.86
C ARG A 300 -7.46 14.40 -5.18
N GLN A 301 -6.16 14.28 -5.44
CA GLN A 301 -5.54 14.69 -6.71
C GLN A 301 -5.96 13.77 -7.86
N GLU A 302 -5.88 12.46 -7.67
CA GLU A 302 -6.19 11.49 -8.71
C GLU A 302 -7.69 11.38 -8.98
N ALA A 303 -8.56 11.55 -7.97
CA ALA A 303 -9.99 11.71 -8.20
C ALA A 303 -10.30 12.93 -9.10
N ARG A 304 -9.60 14.05 -8.93
CA ARG A 304 -9.74 15.22 -9.82
C ARG A 304 -9.26 14.91 -11.24
N ARG A 305 -8.08 14.29 -11.39
CA ARG A 305 -7.53 13.85 -12.70
C ARG A 305 -8.48 12.88 -13.43
N ALA A 306 -9.13 11.97 -12.71
CA ALA A 306 -10.11 11.02 -13.24
C ALA A 306 -11.52 11.58 -13.47
N GLY A 307 -11.77 12.88 -13.17
CA GLY A 307 -13.10 13.48 -13.32
C GLY A 307 -14.15 12.97 -12.33
N LEU A 308 -13.69 12.45 -11.18
CA LEU A 308 -14.51 11.99 -10.05
C LEU A 308 -14.74 13.13 -9.05
N ARG A 309 -15.90 13.12 -8.41
CA ARG A 309 -16.17 14.00 -7.26
C ARG A 309 -15.95 13.24 -5.97
N LEU A 310 -14.82 13.50 -5.32
CA LEU A 310 -14.60 13.17 -3.91
C LEU A 310 -15.70 13.87 -3.09
N ARG A 311 -16.60 13.07 -2.49
CA ARG A 311 -17.81 13.53 -1.81
C ARG A 311 -17.60 13.81 -0.34
N ARG A 312 -16.74 13.01 0.30
CA ARG A 312 -16.38 13.07 1.71
C ARG A 312 -15.06 12.32 1.90
N THR A 313 -14.20 12.89 2.72
CA THR A 313 -13.08 12.19 3.37
C THR A 313 -13.47 11.97 4.83
N VAL A 314 -12.99 10.90 5.43
CA VAL A 314 -13.03 10.70 6.88
C VAL A 314 -11.65 10.25 7.31
N ALA A 315 -11.12 10.90 8.34
CA ALA A 315 -10.00 10.39 9.10
C ALA A 315 -10.57 9.55 10.26
N TYR A 316 -9.94 8.41 10.58
CA TYR A 316 -10.34 7.53 11.67
C TYR A 316 -9.17 7.31 12.64
N ASP A 317 -9.46 7.03 13.91
CA ASP A 317 -8.46 6.62 14.90
C ASP A 317 -7.96 5.19 14.56
N PRO A 318 -6.65 4.95 14.33
CA PRO A 318 -6.14 3.63 13.97
C PRO A 318 -6.35 2.55 15.05
N ALA A 319 -6.68 2.93 16.29
CA ALA A 319 -7.08 2.00 17.35
C ALA A 319 -8.59 1.68 17.39
N ALA A 320 -9.41 2.25 16.48
CA ALA A 320 -10.87 2.10 16.51
C ALA A 320 -11.37 0.72 16.02
N ASP A 321 -12.40 0.21 16.70
CA ASP A 321 -13.12 -1.04 16.35
C ASP A 321 -14.55 -0.83 15.80
N ASP A 322 -15.13 0.38 15.97
CA ASP A 322 -16.46 0.77 15.47
C ASP A 322 -16.39 1.91 14.45
N PHE A 323 -16.58 1.58 13.17
CA PHE A 323 -16.58 2.53 12.06
C PHE A 323 -17.99 2.97 11.64
N ARG A 324 -19.04 2.56 12.37
CA ARG A 324 -20.45 2.85 12.04
C ARG A 324 -20.73 4.34 12.07
N GLY A 325 -19.97 5.12 12.83
CA GLY A 325 -20.01 6.59 12.81
C GLY A 325 -19.74 7.13 11.41
N ASP A 326 -18.59 6.77 10.85
CA ASP A 326 -18.06 7.31 9.61
C ASP A 326 -18.78 6.76 8.39
N LEU A 327 -19.16 5.48 8.45
CA LEU A 327 -20.02 4.85 7.47
C LEU A 327 -21.40 5.51 7.40
N ARG A 328 -21.96 6.04 8.51
CA ARG A 328 -23.18 6.88 8.46
C ARG A 328 -22.93 8.23 7.76
N VAL A 329 -21.76 8.84 7.95
CA VAL A 329 -21.39 10.10 7.26
C VAL A 329 -21.21 9.86 5.74
N LEU A 330 -20.53 8.79 5.34
CA LEU A 330 -20.34 8.36 3.95
C LEU A 330 -21.67 7.98 3.28
N ARG A 331 -22.56 7.27 4.00
CA ARG A 331 -23.93 6.99 3.58
C ARG A 331 -24.71 8.28 3.29
N LYS A 332 -24.62 9.29 4.17
CA LYS A 332 -25.25 10.60 4.00
C LYS A 332 -24.67 11.37 2.80
N ALA A 333 -23.38 11.22 2.52
CA ALA A 333 -22.71 11.82 1.36
C ALA A 333 -23.05 11.14 0.02
N GLN A 334 -23.71 9.97 0.04
CA GLN A 334 -24.13 9.19 -1.13
C GLN A 334 -22.96 8.82 -2.05
N VAL A 335 -21.93 8.21 -1.47
CA VAL A 335 -20.77 7.68 -2.22
C VAL A 335 -21.15 6.41 -3.00
N GLU A 336 -20.64 6.28 -4.23
CA GLU A 336 -20.82 5.09 -5.08
C GLU A 336 -19.66 4.10 -4.91
N ALA A 337 -18.43 4.62 -4.74
CA ALA A 337 -17.25 3.88 -4.31
C ALA A 337 -16.70 4.46 -2.99
N LEU A 338 -16.04 3.61 -2.20
CA LEU A 338 -15.30 3.97 -1.00
C LEU A 338 -13.88 3.41 -1.15
N VAL A 339 -12.85 4.25 -1.03
CA VAL A 339 -11.45 3.81 -0.95
C VAL A 339 -11.00 3.88 0.50
N VAL A 340 -10.30 2.85 0.97
CA VAL A 340 -9.72 2.77 2.32
C VAL A 340 -8.19 2.75 2.21
N HIS A 341 -7.54 3.74 2.81
CA HIS A 341 -6.18 3.61 3.35
C HIS A 341 -6.30 3.03 4.77
N GLY A 342 -5.35 2.19 5.17
CA GLY A 342 -5.39 1.46 6.44
C GLY A 342 -4.97 -0.01 6.29
N GLY A 343 -4.58 -0.61 7.43
CA GLY A 343 -4.18 -2.01 7.51
C GLY A 343 -5.33 -3.02 7.37
N PRO A 344 -5.03 -4.34 7.32
CA PRO A 344 -6.02 -5.37 6.98
C PRO A 344 -7.14 -5.50 8.02
N THR A 345 -6.81 -5.34 9.30
CA THR A 345 -7.75 -5.37 10.43
C THR A 345 -8.80 -4.28 10.34
N VAL A 346 -8.40 -3.03 10.06
CA VAL A 346 -9.28 -1.88 9.84
C VAL A 346 -10.24 -2.15 8.68
N VAL A 347 -9.72 -2.66 7.56
CA VAL A 347 -10.50 -3.00 6.37
C VAL A 347 -11.55 -4.07 6.69
N ALA A 348 -11.15 -5.15 7.38
CA ALA A 348 -12.05 -6.21 7.82
C ALA A 348 -13.16 -5.69 8.76
N SER A 349 -12.83 -4.80 9.70
CA SER A 349 -13.79 -4.16 10.62
C SER A 349 -14.77 -3.24 9.88
N ILE A 350 -14.30 -2.37 8.98
CA ILE A 350 -15.15 -1.53 8.10
C ILE A 350 -16.16 -2.38 7.31
N LEU A 351 -15.71 -3.52 6.79
CA LEU A 351 -16.57 -4.46 6.06
C LEU A 351 -17.56 -5.19 6.99
N SER A 352 -17.14 -5.50 8.21
CA SER A 352 -18.01 -6.02 9.27
C SER A 352 -19.11 -5.04 9.64
N ASP A 353 -18.79 -3.75 9.74
CA ASP A 353 -19.76 -2.72 10.10
C ASP A 353 -20.69 -2.29 8.97
N LEU A 354 -20.25 -2.37 7.72
CA LEU A 354 -21.16 -2.32 6.58
C LEU A 354 -22.22 -3.43 6.71
N ARG A 355 -21.80 -4.68 6.97
CA ARG A 355 -22.72 -5.80 7.22
C ARG A 355 -23.61 -5.56 8.46
N SER A 356 -23.06 -5.04 9.57
CA SER A 356 -23.81 -4.76 10.80
C SER A 356 -24.88 -3.67 10.63
N MET A 357 -24.59 -2.66 9.82
CA MET A 357 -25.53 -1.62 9.37
C MET A 357 -26.56 -2.09 8.33
N GLY A 358 -26.57 -3.40 8.00
CA GLY A 358 -27.36 -4.04 6.94
C GLY A 358 -26.89 -3.72 5.52
N VAL A 359 -25.82 -2.92 5.37
CA VAL A 359 -25.30 -2.44 4.09
C VAL A 359 -24.57 -3.56 3.38
N ASP A 360 -25.25 -4.13 2.40
CA ASP A 360 -24.68 -5.11 1.49
C ASP A 360 -23.62 -4.49 0.57
N TYR A 361 -22.56 -5.24 0.32
CA TYR A 361 -21.41 -4.83 -0.48
C TYR A 361 -21.77 -4.81 -1.99
N ARG A 362 -21.00 -4.08 -2.82
CA ARG A 362 -21.05 -4.22 -4.28
C ARG A 362 -19.76 -4.80 -4.82
N GLY A 363 -19.81 -6.08 -5.14
CA GLY A 363 -18.78 -6.75 -5.93
C GLY A 363 -18.56 -6.09 -7.29
N THR A 364 -17.36 -6.35 -7.81
CA THR A 364 -16.90 -6.08 -9.17
C THR A 364 -17.94 -6.36 -10.27
N ALA A 365 -18.73 -7.42 -10.15
CA ALA A 365 -19.79 -7.77 -11.10
C ALA A 365 -20.91 -6.72 -11.12
N ASP A 366 -21.55 -6.49 -9.97
CA ASP A 366 -22.67 -5.56 -9.81
C ASP A 366 -22.28 -4.11 -10.10
N ALA A 367 -21.03 -3.72 -9.83
CA ALA A 367 -20.50 -2.40 -10.13
C ALA A 367 -20.66 -2.02 -11.61
N ARG A 368 -20.37 -2.96 -12.53
CA ARG A 368 -20.51 -2.77 -13.98
C ARG A 368 -21.96 -2.70 -14.46
N VAL A 369 -22.88 -3.28 -13.68
CA VAL A 369 -24.34 -3.22 -13.93
C VAL A 369 -24.93 -1.91 -13.39
N ALA A 370 -24.36 -1.35 -12.33
CA ALA A 370 -24.80 -0.10 -11.71
C ALA A 370 -24.52 1.16 -12.56
N SER A 371 -23.57 1.12 -13.50
CA SER A 371 -23.28 2.20 -14.46
C SER A 371 -24.08 2.14 -15.77
N ALA A 372 -24.95 1.14 -15.92
CA ALA A 372 -25.82 1.00 -17.09
C ALA A 372 -26.76 2.22 -17.29
N PRO A 373 -27.26 2.47 -18.53
CA PRO A 373 -27.97 3.70 -18.89
C PRO A 373 -29.17 4.08 -17.99
N ARG A 374 -29.48 5.37 -17.95
CA ARG A 374 -30.44 6.03 -17.02
C ARG A 374 -31.80 5.31 -16.86
N ARG A 375 -32.32 4.66 -17.91
CA ARG A 375 -33.56 3.84 -17.87
C ARG A 375 -33.42 2.56 -17.04
N GLN A 376 -32.26 1.88 -17.08
CA GLN A 376 -31.98 0.69 -16.26
C GLN A 376 -31.65 1.09 -14.82
N ARG A 377 -30.85 2.16 -14.59
CA ARG A 377 -30.63 2.74 -13.25
C ARG A 377 -31.96 2.97 -12.51
N ARG A 378 -32.93 3.68 -13.12
CA ARG A 378 -34.24 3.96 -12.50
C ARG A 378 -35.06 2.72 -12.10
N ARG A 379 -34.86 1.56 -12.74
CA ARG A 379 -35.56 0.30 -12.38
C ARG A 379 -34.93 -0.45 -11.20
N ARG A 380 -33.71 -0.09 -10.78
CA ARG A 380 -33.00 -0.73 -9.65
C ARG A 380 -32.64 0.22 -8.52
N SER A 381 -32.61 1.54 -8.75
CA SER A 381 -32.40 2.56 -7.72
C SER A 381 -33.64 2.84 -6.84
N GLY A 382 -34.70 2.05 -6.95
CA GLY A 382 -35.99 2.27 -6.29
C GLY A 382 -36.07 1.80 -4.83
N THR A 383 -35.00 1.22 -4.27
CA THR A 383 -35.01 0.56 -2.95
C THR A 383 -34.40 1.39 -1.81
N GLY A 384 -33.90 2.60 -2.08
CA GLY A 384 -33.33 3.50 -1.06
C GLY A 384 -32.05 3.00 -0.36
N TYR A 385 -31.50 1.87 -0.79
CA TYR A 385 -30.41 1.19 -0.12
C TYR A 385 -29.04 1.68 -0.60
N TRP A 386 -28.25 2.24 0.32
CA TRP A 386 -26.82 2.49 0.07
C TRP A 386 -26.09 1.14 0.02
N ARG A 387 -25.20 0.99 -0.96
CA ARG A 387 -24.37 -0.20 -1.21
C ARG A 387 -23.13 0.30 -1.98
N PRO A 388 -22.06 0.75 -1.31
CA PRO A 388 -20.85 1.19 -1.98
C PRO A 388 -20.07 0.00 -2.53
N GLN A 389 -19.25 0.21 -3.56
CA GLN A 389 -18.11 -0.66 -3.78
C GLN A 389 -16.95 -0.16 -2.92
N VAL A 390 -16.58 -0.93 -1.90
CA VAL A 390 -15.35 -0.74 -1.13
C VAL A 390 -14.15 -1.20 -1.97
N MET A 391 -13.07 -0.44 -1.88
CA MET A 391 -11.77 -0.68 -2.48
C MET A 391 -10.71 -0.24 -1.47
N ALA A 392 -9.46 -0.65 -1.64
CA ALA A 392 -8.38 -0.25 -0.74
C ALA A 392 -7.07 0.08 -1.48
N LEU A 393 -6.14 0.65 -0.72
CA LEU A 393 -4.71 0.75 -1.06
C LEU A 393 -3.98 -0.57 -0.76
N ASP A 394 -2.67 -0.59 -0.91
CA ASP A 394 -1.81 -1.77 -0.85
C ASP A 394 -1.92 -2.53 0.48
N LEU A 395 -1.86 -1.81 1.62
CA LEU A 395 -1.79 -2.35 2.98
C LEU A 395 -3.04 -3.14 3.47
N ALA A 396 -3.99 -3.42 2.59
CA ALA A 396 -5.26 -4.09 2.89
C ALA A 396 -5.32 -5.57 2.51
N ILE A 397 -4.27 -6.10 1.87
CA ILE A 397 -4.23 -7.44 1.26
C ILE A 397 -3.48 -8.38 2.21
N SER A 398 -4.16 -9.24 2.97
CA SER A 398 -3.46 -10.12 3.93
C SER A 398 -4.29 -11.36 4.28
N ASP A 399 -3.67 -12.53 4.14
CA ASP A 399 -4.23 -13.86 4.44
C ASP A 399 -4.77 -13.94 5.88
N LYS A 400 -4.13 -13.26 6.83
CA LYS A 400 -4.54 -13.10 8.24
C LYS A 400 -6.01 -12.62 8.34
N THR A 401 -6.52 -11.90 7.32
CA THR A 401 -7.88 -11.32 7.28
C THR A 401 -8.71 -11.59 6.01
N ASP A 402 -8.16 -12.14 4.93
CA ASP A 402 -8.81 -12.28 3.62
C ASP A 402 -10.17 -13.01 3.67
N GLN A 403 -10.34 -13.97 4.59
CA GLN A 403 -11.60 -14.67 4.89
C GLN A 403 -12.74 -13.76 5.38
N LEU A 404 -12.43 -12.55 5.85
CA LEU A 404 -13.38 -11.54 6.31
C LEU A 404 -13.78 -10.57 5.20
N ILE A 405 -13.03 -10.53 4.10
CA ILE A 405 -13.16 -9.61 2.97
C ILE A 405 -14.11 -10.22 1.91
N PRO A 406 -15.07 -9.45 1.36
CA PRO A 406 -16.03 -10.00 0.40
C PRO A 406 -15.40 -10.17 -1.00
N LEU A 407 -15.78 -11.26 -1.66
CA LEU A 407 -15.39 -11.53 -3.06
C LEU A 407 -15.77 -10.35 -3.98
N GLY A 408 -14.85 -10.02 -4.89
CA GLY A 408 -14.96 -8.84 -5.74
C GLY A 408 -14.62 -7.52 -5.03
N MET A 409 -14.00 -7.53 -3.85
CA MET A 409 -13.21 -6.39 -3.35
C MET A 409 -11.92 -6.24 -4.17
N VAL A 410 -11.51 -4.99 -4.37
CA VAL A 410 -10.34 -4.60 -5.16
C VAL A 410 -9.40 -3.74 -4.34
N ALA A 411 -8.12 -4.07 -4.36
CA ALA A 411 -7.04 -3.28 -3.79
C ALA A 411 -6.08 -2.84 -4.91
N SER A 412 -5.23 -1.86 -4.65
CA SER A 412 -4.18 -1.42 -5.57
C SER A 412 -2.82 -1.66 -4.93
N ASP A 413 -1.97 -2.44 -5.58
CA ASP A 413 -0.59 -2.70 -5.16
C ASP A 413 0.23 -2.94 -6.44
N THR A 414 1.55 -2.97 -6.30
CA THR A 414 2.50 -3.53 -7.26
C THR A 414 2.12 -4.95 -7.68
N TYR A 415 2.72 -5.42 -8.79
CA TYR A 415 2.63 -6.84 -9.15
C TYR A 415 3.48 -7.76 -8.24
N ALA A 416 4.33 -7.18 -7.37
CA ALA A 416 5.15 -7.92 -6.40
C ALA A 416 4.32 -8.70 -5.38
N ARG A 417 3.13 -8.20 -5.02
CA ARG A 417 2.14 -8.89 -4.17
C ARG A 417 1.76 -10.31 -4.67
N GLY A 418 2.10 -10.66 -5.91
CA GLY A 418 1.97 -12.03 -6.40
C GLY A 418 2.86 -13.05 -5.66
N VAL A 419 3.93 -12.62 -4.99
CA VAL A 419 4.87 -13.48 -4.24
C VAL A 419 4.22 -14.35 -3.15
N HIS A 420 3.07 -13.93 -2.62
CA HIS A 420 2.32 -14.62 -1.56
C HIS A 420 1.27 -15.61 -2.08
N TYR A 421 0.91 -15.52 -3.38
CA TYR A 421 -0.25 -16.23 -3.95
C TYR A 421 0.04 -16.95 -5.27
N LEU A 422 1.16 -16.66 -5.95
CA LEU A 422 1.44 -17.10 -7.31
C LEU A 422 2.92 -17.53 -7.44
N PRO A 423 3.22 -18.67 -8.06
CA PRO A 423 4.60 -19.14 -8.27
C PRO A 423 5.26 -18.35 -9.41
N ILE A 424 5.61 -17.08 -9.17
CA ILE A 424 6.22 -16.17 -10.15
C ILE A 424 7.75 -16.34 -10.11
N PRO A 425 8.41 -16.74 -11.21
CA PRO A 425 9.85 -17.04 -11.22
C PRO A 425 10.73 -15.87 -10.74
N SER A 426 10.34 -14.62 -11.05
CA SER A 426 11.09 -13.44 -10.59
C SER A 426 11.14 -13.27 -9.07
N PHE A 427 10.28 -13.96 -8.30
CA PHE A 427 10.23 -13.88 -6.84
C PHE A 427 10.62 -15.19 -6.12
N GLU A 428 10.86 -16.27 -6.88
CA GLU A 428 11.17 -17.61 -6.38
C GLU A 428 12.34 -17.61 -5.37
N ARG A 429 13.37 -16.79 -5.62
CA ARG A 429 14.52 -16.60 -4.72
C ARG A 429 14.10 -16.16 -3.32
N PHE A 430 13.20 -15.19 -3.20
CA PHE A 430 12.74 -14.71 -1.90
C PHE A 430 11.85 -15.76 -1.23
N SER A 431 10.83 -16.26 -1.93
CA SER A 431 9.91 -17.27 -1.37
C SER A 431 10.65 -18.51 -0.86
N ALA A 432 11.61 -19.04 -1.63
CA ALA A 432 12.42 -20.19 -1.23
C ALA A 432 13.41 -19.88 -0.10
N SER A 433 13.93 -18.65 -0.01
CA SER A 433 14.81 -18.25 1.10
C SER A 433 14.03 -18.04 2.40
N PHE A 434 12.82 -17.50 2.30
CA PHE A 434 11.88 -17.33 3.41
C PHE A 434 11.38 -18.69 3.91
N GLU A 435 10.96 -19.59 3.01
CA GLU A 435 10.55 -20.96 3.36
C GLU A 435 11.69 -21.76 3.99
N ALA A 436 12.92 -21.64 3.48
CA ALA A 436 14.09 -22.32 4.06
C ALA A 436 14.53 -21.77 5.43
N TRP A 437 14.10 -20.56 5.82
CA TRP A 437 14.48 -19.89 7.06
C TRP A 437 13.39 -20.00 8.14
N TRP A 438 12.14 -19.64 7.79
CA TRP A 438 10.99 -19.65 8.70
C TRP A 438 10.18 -20.95 8.69
N ALA A 439 10.45 -21.89 7.78
CA ALA A 439 9.63 -23.08 7.54
C ALA A 439 8.15 -22.76 7.23
N ALA A 440 7.90 -21.59 6.63
CA ALA A 440 6.60 -21.04 6.29
C ALA A 440 6.67 -20.25 4.98
N MET A 441 5.52 -20.03 4.32
CA MET A 441 5.45 -19.13 3.16
C MET A 441 5.27 -17.68 3.62
N PRO A 442 5.83 -16.68 2.91
CA PRO A 442 5.59 -15.27 3.20
C PRO A 442 4.17 -14.85 2.83
N THR A 443 3.47 -14.11 3.69
CA THR A 443 2.07 -13.68 3.50
C THR A 443 1.78 -12.20 3.82
N GLY A 444 2.66 -11.55 4.59
CA GLY A 444 2.67 -10.14 4.95
C GLY A 444 3.26 -9.25 3.85
N TRP A 445 4.05 -8.22 4.17
CA TRP A 445 4.83 -7.43 3.21
C TRP A 445 6.34 -7.57 3.37
N GLU A 446 6.78 -8.73 3.85
CA GLU A 446 8.14 -9.06 4.27
C GLU A 446 9.16 -8.87 3.12
N LEU A 447 8.73 -9.11 1.87
CA LEU A 447 9.52 -8.84 0.67
C LEU A 447 10.08 -7.41 0.63
N ARG A 448 9.38 -6.40 1.14
CA ARG A 448 9.85 -5.01 1.14
C ARG A 448 11.05 -4.83 2.07
N ALA A 449 11.01 -5.45 3.25
CA ALA A 449 12.11 -5.39 4.21
C ALA A 449 13.29 -6.28 3.80
N TYR A 450 13.01 -7.44 3.18
CA TYR A 450 14.03 -8.28 2.56
C TYR A 450 14.77 -7.51 1.45
N ASP A 451 14.06 -6.89 0.51
CA ASP A 451 14.69 -6.10 -0.54
C ASP A 451 15.43 -4.88 0.03
N SER A 452 14.91 -4.19 1.06
CA SER A 452 15.60 -3.10 1.77
C SER A 452 16.96 -3.53 2.36
N ALA A 453 16.99 -4.63 3.13
CA ALA A 453 18.24 -5.13 3.71
C ALA A 453 19.20 -5.67 2.63
N GLN A 454 18.68 -6.33 1.59
CA GLN A 454 19.46 -6.77 0.43
C GLN A 454 20.10 -5.60 -0.34
N VAL A 455 19.41 -4.46 -0.41
CA VAL A 455 19.85 -3.21 -1.04
C VAL A 455 20.94 -2.54 -0.20
N ILE A 456 20.75 -2.41 1.12
CA ILE A 456 21.77 -1.91 2.07
C ILE A 456 23.04 -2.77 2.00
N GLY A 457 22.89 -4.10 2.06
CA GLY A 457 24.00 -5.04 1.93
C GLY A 457 24.70 -5.00 0.57
N TRP A 458 24.03 -4.55 -0.49
CA TRP A 458 24.66 -4.31 -1.79
C TRP A 458 25.51 -3.03 -1.80
N ALA A 459 25.00 -1.89 -1.32
CA ALA A 459 25.81 -0.66 -1.20
C ALA A 459 27.06 -0.93 -0.36
N THR A 460 26.87 -1.60 0.79
CA THR A 460 27.92 -2.05 1.72
C THR A 460 29.00 -2.96 1.11
N LYS A 461 28.74 -3.58 -0.06
CA LYS A 461 29.70 -4.39 -0.83
C LYS A 461 30.25 -3.69 -2.09
N ASN A 462 29.77 -2.50 -2.44
CA ASN A 462 30.20 -1.75 -3.64
C ASN A 462 30.85 -0.40 -3.29
N ALA A 463 30.71 0.05 -2.03
CA ALA A 463 31.37 1.21 -1.46
C ALA A 463 32.86 0.99 -1.13
N SER A 464 33.62 2.08 -1.16
CA SER A 464 35.00 2.22 -0.65
C SER A 464 35.02 2.67 0.81
N ASP A 465 36.19 2.62 1.45
CA ASP A 465 36.37 3.11 2.83
C ASP A 465 36.09 4.62 2.92
N GLY A 466 34.92 4.98 3.49
CA GLY A 466 34.48 6.36 3.68
C GLY A 466 33.62 6.95 2.54
N ASP A 467 33.16 6.12 1.59
CA ASP A 467 32.10 6.50 0.65
C ASP A 467 30.75 6.63 1.39
N ASP A 468 29.88 7.53 0.93
CA ASP A 468 28.51 7.67 1.43
C ASP A 468 27.62 6.56 0.86
N LEU A 469 27.01 5.75 1.73
CA LEU A 469 26.20 4.61 1.30
C LEU A 469 24.86 5.01 0.67
N ALA A 470 24.39 6.24 0.86
CA ALA A 470 23.25 6.79 0.12
C ALA A 470 23.66 7.18 -1.32
N GLU A 471 24.80 7.86 -1.52
CA GLU A 471 25.33 8.14 -2.86
C GLU A 471 25.62 6.84 -3.64
N VAL A 472 26.11 5.79 -2.97
CA VAL A 472 26.28 4.46 -3.61
C VAL A 472 24.93 3.85 -4.02
N LEU A 473 23.84 4.08 -3.27
CA LEU A 473 22.51 3.62 -3.68
C LEU A 473 21.94 4.35 -4.90
N GLU A 474 22.27 5.62 -5.14
CA GLU A 474 21.91 6.32 -6.39
C GLU A 474 22.54 5.66 -7.64
N THR A 475 23.62 4.89 -7.48
CA THR A 475 24.25 4.14 -8.60
C THR A 475 23.55 2.83 -8.95
N LEU A 476 22.53 2.43 -8.18
CA LEU A 476 21.77 1.20 -8.37
C LEU A 476 20.79 1.33 -9.54
N ASP A 477 21.00 0.57 -10.61
CA ASP A 477 20.06 0.50 -11.75
C ASP A 477 19.64 -0.94 -12.11
N GLY A 478 18.33 -1.18 -12.16
CA GLY A 478 17.69 -2.36 -12.74
C GLY A 478 17.93 -3.67 -12.00
N LYS A 479 18.49 -3.62 -10.78
CA LYS A 479 18.97 -4.82 -10.09
C LYS A 479 17.84 -5.51 -9.34
N ARG A 480 17.59 -6.79 -9.65
CA ARG A 480 16.70 -7.62 -8.84
C ARG A 480 17.41 -8.21 -7.63
N PHE A 481 16.75 -8.13 -6.49
CA PHE A 481 17.11 -8.83 -5.28
C PHE A 481 16.18 -10.02 -5.09
N GLY A 482 15.12 -9.90 -4.29
CA GLY A 482 14.02 -10.85 -4.20
C GLY A 482 12.79 -10.43 -5.00
N GLY A 483 12.54 -9.13 -5.14
CA GLY A 483 11.32 -8.59 -5.73
C GLY A 483 11.49 -7.99 -7.12
N LEU A 484 11.06 -6.73 -7.25
CA LEU A 484 11.10 -5.96 -8.49
C LEU A 484 12.56 -5.57 -8.86
N PRO A 485 12.83 -5.09 -10.09
CA PRO A 485 14.11 -4.44 -10.38
C PRO A 485 14.15 -3.14 -9.58
N VAL A 486 15.13 -3.01 -8.69
CA VAL A 486 15.38 -1.78 -7.94
C VAL A 486 16.29 -0.89 -8.79
N SER A 487 15.81 0.34 -9.03
CA SER A 487 16.64 1.50 -9.35
C SER A 487 16.26 2.61 -8.37
N PHE A 488 17.18 3.53 -8.08
CA PHE A 488 16.85 4.80 -7.41
C PHE A 488 17.26 5.96 -8.31
N GLY A 489 16.32 6.82 -8.69
CA GLY A 489 16.65 8.04 -9.42
C GLY A 489 17.07 9.14 -8.43
N PRO A 490 18.11 9.95 -8.71
CA PRO A 490 18.60 10.99 -7.79
C PRO A 490 17.60 12.14 -7.55
N ASP A 491 16.47 12.14 -8.25
CA ASP A 491 15.35 13.07 -8.07
C ASP A 491 14.11 12.41 -7.39
N ASP A 492 14.10 11.08 -7.17
CA ASP A 492 12.90 10.34 -6.75
C ASP A 492 13.05 9.31 -5.63
N HIS A 493 14.26 8.77 -5.37
CA HIS A 493 14.59 7.84 -4.27
C HIS A 493 13.56 6.73 -4.02
N THR A 494 12.94 6.22 -5.08
CA THR A 494 11.87 5.21 -4.97
C THR A 494 12.11 4.00 -5.87
N ALA A 495 12.14 2.81 -5.25
CA ALA A 495 12.42 1.54 -5.94
C ALA A 495 11.26 1.02 -6.81
N VAL A 496 10.13 1.73 -6.85
CA VAL A 496 8.87 1.25 -7.44
C VAL A 496 8.43 2.20 -8.55
N ASP A 497 8.37 1.70 -9.79
CA ASP A 497 7.82 2.46 -10.92
C ASP A 497 6.28 2.39 -10.98
N GLU A 498 5.64 3.50 -11.42
CA GLU A 498 4.17 3.62 -11.54
C GLU A 498 3.53 2.47 -12.32
N ALA A 499 4.21 1.91 -13.33
CA ALA A 499 3.67 0.86 -14.19
C ALA A 499 3.62 -0.52 -13.53
N THR A 500 4.35 -0.73 -12.42
CA THR A 500 4.24 -1.97 -11.65
C THR A 500 2.95 -1.99 -10.82
N VAL A 501 2.38 -0.81 -10.51
CA VAL A 501 1.17 -0.63 -9.71
C VAL A 501 -0.09 -0.89 -10.53
N GLY A 502 -0.84 -1.91 -10.13
CA GLY A 502 -2.08 -2.32 -10.76
C GLY A 502 -3.22 -2.50 -9.77
N LEU A 503 -4.02 -3.54 -10.00
CA LEU A 503 -5.19 -3.85 -9.19
C LEU A 503 -5.25 -5.36 -8.92
N TRP A 504 -5.51 -5.71 -7.68
CA TRP A 504 -5.78 -7.07 -7.22
C TRP A 504 -7.28 -7.21 -6.92
N THR A 505 -7.85 -8.40 -7.09
CA THR A 505 -9.21 -8.70 -6.62
C THR A 505 -9.26 -10.05 -5.93
N LEU A 506 -10.09 -10.18 -4.90
CA LEU A 506 -10.64 -11.49 -4.56
C LEU A 506 -11.63 -11.88 -5.67
N PRO A 507 -11.51 -13.05 -6.32
CA PRO A 507 -12.33 -13.40 -7.48
C PRO A 507 -13.74 -13.87 -7.07
N THR A 508 -14.76 -13.60 -7.89
CA THR A 508 -16.15 -14.06 -7.63
C THR A 508 -16.40 -15.51 -8.06
N VAL A 509 -15.49 -16.07 -8.85
CA VAL A 509 -15.43 -17.47 -9.29
C VAL A 509 -14.00 -17.93 -9.04
N ALA A 510 -13.81 -19.00 -8.26
CA ALA A 510 -12.48 -19.53 -7.98
C ALA A 510 -11.73 -19.86 -9.30
N PRO A 511 -10.42 -19.58 -9.39
CA PRO A 511 -9.63 -19.99 -10.54
C PRO A 511 -9.63 -21.52 -10.70
N GLU A 512 -9.37 -22.02 -11.92
CA GLU A 512 -9.08 -23.43 -12.16
C GLU A 512 -7.62 -23.74 -11.77
N ALA A 513 -7.26 -23.44 -10.51
CA ALA A 513 -5.98 -23.71 -9.89
C ALA A 513 -6.12 -24.85 -8.87
N PRO A 514 -5.40 -25.97 -9.01
CA PRO A 514 -5.33 -27.01 -7.99
C PRO A 514 -4.35 -26.62 -6.87
N ASP A 515 -4.56 -27.23 -5.70
CA ASP A 515 -3.59 -27.40 -4.61
C ASP A 515 -3.17 -26.18 -3.76
N SER A 516 -3.72 -24.98 -4.01
CA SER A 516 -3.58 -23.80 -3.13
C SER A 516 -4.70 -23.73 -2.06
N PRO A 517 -4.40 -23.51 -0.76
CA PRO A 517 -5.41 -23.47 0.32
C PRO A 517 -5.98 -22.08 0.62
N LEU A 518 -5.43 -21.01 0.05
CA LEU A 518 -5.80 -19.62 0.36
C LEU A 518 -6.90 -19.06 -0.56
N LEU A 519 -7.57 -18.00 -0.11
CA LEU A 519 -8.38 -17.16 -1.00
C LEU A 519 -7.46 -16.21 -1.78
N GLU A 520 -6.89 -16.74 -2.85
CA GLU A 520 -5.95 -16.00 -3.71
C GLU A 520 -6.54 -14.67 -4.20
N TRP A 521 -5.86 -13.58 -3.88
CA TRP A 521 -6.04 -12.34 -4.61
C TRP A 521 -5.46 -12.53 -6.02
N VAL A 522 -6.29 -12.38 -7.05
CA VAL A 522 -5.87 -12.51 -8.44
C VAL A 522 -5.60 -11.14 -9.07
N PRO A 523 -4.53 -10.99 -9.87
CA PRO A 523 -4.15 -9.70 -10.44
C PRO A 523 -5.00 -9.40 -11.68
N LEU A 524 -5.46 -8.16 -11.81
CA LEU A 524 -6.28 -7.71 -12.92
C LEU A 524 -5.39 -7.17 -14.04
N ALA A 525 -5.16 -7.95 -15.10
CA ALA A 525 -4.31 -7.57 -16.25
C ALA A 525 -4.58 -6.15 -16.79
N ARG A 526 -5.85 -5.71 -16.82
CA ARG A 526 -6.22 -4.35 -17.27
C ARG A 526 -5.88 -3.23 -16.27
N GLY A 527 -5.67 -3.57 -15.00
CA GLY A 527 -5.19 -2.68 -13.94
C GLY A 527 -3.69 -2.38 -14.07
N PHE A 528 -2.88 -3.39 -14.35
CA PHE A 528 -1.41 -3.30 -14.59
C PHE A 528 -1.08 -2.68 -15.95
N SER A 529 -1.66 -1.53 -16.25
CA SER A 529 -1.39 -0.77 -17.46
C SER A 529 -1.25 0.72 -17.17
N ILE A 530 -0.11 1.33 -17.49
CA ILE A 530 0.00 2.79 -17.64
C ILE A 530 -0.99 3.18 -18.76
N ASN A 531 -1.83 4.17 -18.50
CA ASN A 531 -2.80 4.80 -19.42
C ASN A 531 -3.77 3.88 -20.22
N GLY A 532 -3.66 2.55 -20.09
CA GLY A 532 -4.37 1.56 -20.89
C GLY A 532 -3.59 1.04 -22.10
N GLN A 533 -2.30 1.38 -22.26
CA GLN A 533 -1.50 1.01 -23.45
C GLN A 533 -0.06 0.53 -23.18
N ARG A 534 0.47 0.61 -21.94
CA ARG A 534 1.84 0.18 -21.61
C ARG A 534 1.85 -0.58 -20.28
N THR A 535 2.77 -1.51 -20.08
CA THR A 535 2.96 -2.27 -18.83
C THR A 535 4.45 -2.60 -18.66
N THR A 536 4.92 -2.78 -17.42
CA THR A 536 6.28 -3.23 -17.08
C THR A 536 6.31 -4.67 -16.53
N VAL A 537 5.17 -5.35 -16.46
CA VAL A 537 5.13 -6.80 -16.15
C VAL A 537 5.98 -7.56 -17.18
N LEU A 538 6.91 -8.39 -16.70
CA LEU A 538 7.81 -9.14 -17.58
C LEU A 538 7.05 -10.19 -18.44
N PRO A 539 7.50 -10.46 -19.67
CA PRO A 539 6.95 -11.52 -20.52
C PRO A 539 6.94 -12.92 -19.89
N GLU A 540 7.92 -13.21 -19.03
CA GLU A 540 8.06 -14.41 -18.21
C GLU A 540 7.03 -14.44 -17.09
N ASP A 541 6.98 -13.42 -16.23
CA ASP A 541 6.01 -13.27 -15.13
C ASP A 541 4.55 -13.31 -15.63
N TRP A 542 4.28 -12.80 -16.84
CA TRP A 542 2.94 -12.63 -17.40
C TRP A 542 2.07 -13.89 -17.33
N ARG A 543 2.65 -15.08 -17.57
CA ARG A 543 1.89 -16.35 -17.57
C ARG A 543 1.54 -16.87 -16.19
N HIS A 544 2.27 -16.41 -15.17
CA HIS A 544 2.08 -16.76 -13.77
C HIS A 544 1.11 -15.77 -13.10
N LEU A 545 1.12 -14.51 -13.55
CA LEU A 545 0.14 -13.50 -13.20
C LEU A 545 -1.22 -13.68 -13.91
N PHE A 546 -1.24 -14.03 -15.20
CA PHE A 546 -2.45 -13.93 -16.03
C PHE A 546 -2.72 -15.18 -16.89
N ALA A 547 -3.92 -15.75 -16.72
CA ALA A 547 -4.36 -16.98 -17.41
C ALA A 547 -4.59 -16.83 -18.93
N ASP A 548 -4.78 -15.61 -19.45
CA ASP A 548 -4.92 -15.35 -20.89
C ASP A 548 -3.53 -15.15 -21.54
N PRO A 549 -3.09 -16.06 -22.44
CA PRO A 549 -1.80 -15.91 -23.11
C PRO A 549 -1.84 -14.78 -24.17
N PRO A 550 -0.71 -14.09 -24.43
CA PRO A 550 -0.62 -13.15 -25.54
C PRO A 550 -0.95 -13.85 -26.87
N PRO A 551 -1.78 -13.25 -27.76
CA PRO A 551 -2.26 -13.93 -28.97
C PRO A 551 -1.13 -14.38 -29.89
N LYS A 552 -1.18 -15.64 -30.36
CA LYS A 552 -0.13 -16.30 -31.18
C LYS A 552 0.19 -15.63 -32.52
N THR A 553 -0.62 -14.67 -32.97
CA THR A 553 -0.44 -13.88 -34.20
C THR A 553 -0.12 -12.42 -33.95
N ALA A 554 0.01 -12.00 -32.68
CA ALA A 554 0.52 -10.67 -32.35
C ALA A 554 2.04 -10.61 -32.63
N PRO A 555 2.56 -9.51 -33.21
CA PRO A 555 4.00 -9.30 -33.29
C PRO A 555 4.59 -9.15 -31.88
N PRO A 556 5.89 -9.44 -31.67
CA PRO A 556 6.57 -9.17 -30.41
C PRO A 556 6.37 -7.70 -30.02
N PRO A 557 6.05 -7.40 -28.75
CA PRO A 557 5.43 -6.13 -28.39
C PRO A 557 6.37 -4.95 -28.56
N ARG A 558 5.98 -3.98 -29.39
CA ARG A 558 6.41 -2.60 -29.17
C ARG A 558 5.60 -2.06 -28.00
N ILE A 559 6.28 -1.71 -26.91
CA ILE A 559 5.75 -1.44 -25.55
C ILE A 559 5.00 -0.08 -25.49
N SER A 560 4.31 0.32 -26.56
CA SER A 560 3.69 1.63 -26.76
C SER A 560 2.19 1.59 -27.07
N THR A 561 1.60 0.42 -27.35
CA THR A 561 0.21 0.33 -27.86
C THR A 561 -0.62 -0.86 -27.34
N MET A 562 -0.25 -1.50 -26.23
CA MET A 562 -0.93 -2.69 -25.67
C MET A 562 -2.30 -2.37 -25.05
N THR A 563 -3.31 -2.21 -25.90
CA THR A 563 -4.70 -1.95 -25.48
C THR A 563 -5.42 -3.23 -25.07
N PHE A 564 -4.98 -3.87 -23.98
CA PHE A 564 -5.77 -4.93 -23.32
C PHE A 564 -6.82 -4.34 -22.38
N GLY A 565 -7.74 -3.56 -22.98
CA GLY A 565 -9.07 -3.42 -22.41
C GLY A 565 -9.77 -4.77 -22.45
N VAL A 566 -9.63 -5.58 -21.39
CA VAL A 566 -10.27 -6.90 -21.29
C VAL A 566 -11.80 -6.72 -21.41
N THR A 567 -12.31 -6.96 -22.62
CA THR A 567 -13.74 -7.01 -22.89
C THR A 567 -14.29 -8.28 -22.26
N SER A 568 -14.57 -8.20 -20.96
CA SER A 568 -15.05 -9.28 -20.09
C SER A 568 -15.67 -10.44 -20.87
N SER A 569 -14.97 -11.57 -20.95
CA SER A 569 -15.55 -12.82 -21.42
C SER A 569 -16.59 -13.29 -20.39
N ARG A 570 -17.35 -14.37 -20.62
CA ARG A 570 -18.20 -14.93 -19.53
C ARG A 570 -17.39 -15.64 -18.43
N ARG A 571 -16.05 -15.57 -18.48
CA ARG A 571 -15.08 -16.15 -17.55
C ARG A 571 -14.12 -15.12 -16.93
N ASP A 572 -14.34 -13.82 -17.16
CA ASP A 572 -13.63 -12.76 -16.46
C ASP A 572 -13.95 -12.89 -14.94
N PRO A 573 -12.97 -13.05 -14.03
CA PRO A 573 -13.19 -13.35 -12.60
C PRO A 573 -13.86 -12.20 -11.82
N ILE A 574 -14.23 -11.15 -12.53
CA ILE A 574 -14.90 -9.93 -12.07
C ILE A 574 -16.38 -9.85 -12.50
N ARG A 575 -16.89 -10.79 -13.31
CA ARG A 575 -18.15 -10.61 -14.06
C ARG A 575 -19.44 -11.06 -13.39
#